data_AF-A0A354Q9Z2-F1
#
_entry.id   AF-A0A354Q9Z2-F1
#
_cell.length_a   1.000
_cell.length_b   1.000
_cell.length_c   1.000
_cell.angle_alpha   90.00
_cell.angle_beta   90.00
_cell.angle_gamma   90.00
#
_symmetry.space_group_name_H-M   'P 1'
#
loop_
_entity.id
_entity.type
_entity.pdbx_description
1 polymer ?
#
loop_
_entity_poly.entity_id
_entity_poly.type
_entity_poly.pdbx_seq_one_letter_code
_entity_poly.pdbx_strand_id
1 'polypeptide(L)'
;DLELMFGALCHDFGKPLTTEFLQGRWRSPAHDVEGVAPTEQFLRRLTDDRVLIEQVTILVKEHLRPIQLFKERERINSGTIRRLALRVRIPELVLLAKADYLGRTLTDEERKSFDAGDWLLAEAERMNVRDEAPRPLLMGRHLLAMGMSPGPEMGEVLNEAFEKQLNGDLQTEDDAITWVKSNLPNLSNLAP
;
A
#
# COMPACT_ATOMS: atom_id res chain seq x y z
N ASP A 1 -17.06 5.47 0.53
CA ASP A 1 -17.48 6.47 -0.48
C ASP A 1 -16.95 7.86 -0.18
N LEU A 2 -17.01 8.30 1.07
CA LEU A 2 -16.57 9.64 1.45
C LEU A 2 -15.05 9.82 1.31
N GLU A 3 -14.30 8.76 1.63
CA GLU A 3 -12.84 8.67 1.49
C GLU A 3 -12.42 8.93 0.04
N LEU A 4 -12.98 8.18 -0.91
CA LEU A 4 -12.73 8.35 -2.33
C LEU A 4 -13.10 9.74 -2.84
N MET A 5 -14.26 10.28 -2.45
CA MET A 5 -14.70 11.60 -2.90
C MET A 5 -13.78 12.71 -2.39
N PHE A 6 -13.38 12.67 -1.11
CA PHE A 6 -12.40 13.62 -0.59
C PHE A 6 -11.00 13.39 -1.17
N GLY A 7 -10.61 12.15 -1.43
CA GLY A 7 -9.38 11.82 -2.15
C GLY A 7 -9.35 12.46 -3.53
N ALA A 8 -10.44 12.34 -4.30
CA ALA A 8 -10.58 12.98 -5.61
C ALA A 8 -10.54 14.51 -5.51
N LEU A 9 -11.19 15.11 -4.50
CA LEU A 9 -11.14 16.56 -4.29
C LEU A 9 -9.73 17.06 -3.93
N CYS A 10 -8.99 16.30 -3.12
CA CYS A 10 -7.76 16.78 -2.48
C CYS A 10 -6.47 16.30 -3.16
N HIS A 11 -6.50 15.32 -4.07
CA HIS A 11 -5.29 14.69 -4.65
C HIS A 11 -4.27 15.70 -5.21
N ASP A 12 -4.75 16.83 -5.71
CA ASP A 12 -3.96 17.89 -6.33
C ASP A 12 -3.56 19.04 -5.41
N PHE A 13 -3.90 18.99 -4.12
CA PHE A 13 -3.62 20.09 -3.17
C PHE A 13 -2.11 20.37 -2.99
N GLY A 14 -1.24 19.42 -3.36
CA GLY A 14 0.21 19.64 -3.37
C GLY A 14 0.72 20.45 -4.57
N LYS A 15 -0.04 20.56 -5.67
CA LYS A 15 0.44 21.22 -6.89
C LYS A 15 0.91 22.67 -6.67
N PRO A 16 0.19 23.54 -5.94
CA PRO A 16 0.65 24.91 -5.70
C PRO A 16 2.01 24.99 -5.00
N LEU A 17 2.36 23.99 -4.18
CA LEU A 17 3.62 23.94 -3.42
C LEU A 17 4.80 23.45 -4.27
N THR A 18 4.53 22.64 -5.29
CA THR A 18 5.58 21.95 -6.04
C THR A 18 5.65 22.31 -7.51
N THR A 19 4.76 23.19 -8.00
CA THR A 19 4.73 23.54 -9.42
C THR A 19 5.94 24.38 -9.82
N GLU A 20 6.72 23.86 -10.76
CA GLU A 20 7.91 24.49 -11.31
C GLU A 20 7.99 24.35 -12.84
N PHE A 21 8.68 25.28 -13.48
CA PHE A 21 8.89 25.26 -14.93
C PHE A 21 10.14 24.43 -15.27
N LEU A 22 9.92 23.22 -15.79
CA LEU A 22 10.98 22.25 -16.08
C LEU A 22 10.93 21.77 -17.53
N GLN A 23 12.08 21.81 -18.21
CA GLN A 23 12.23 21.28 -19.57
C GLN A 23 11.16 21.82 -20.53
N GLY A 24 10.89 23.12 -20.47
CA GLY A 24 9.95 23.81 -21.36
C GLY A 24 8.46 23.61 -21.02
N ARG A 25 8.10 23.03 -19.87
CA ARG A 25 6.71 22.91 -19.43
C ARG A 25 6.55 23.00 -17.91
N TRP A 26 5.39 23.45 -17.45
CA TRP A 26 5.01 23.38 -16.04
C TRP A 26 4.85 21.92 -15.59
N ARG A 27 5.40 21.59 -14.42
CA ARG A 27 5.30 20.28 -13.77
C ARG A 27 5.10 20.46 -12.28
N SER A 28 4.49 19.49 -11.63
CA SER A 28 4.29 19.47 -10.17
C SER A 28 4.89 18.18 -9.59
N PRO A 29 6.24 18.04 -9.57
CA PRO A 29 6.89 16.87 -8.97
C PRO A 29 6.45 16.71 -7.50
N ALA A 30 6.36 15.48 -7.02
CA ALA A 30 6.06 15.15 -5.62
C ALA A 30 4.77 15.78 -5.03
N HIS A 31 3.81 16.24 -5.86
CA HIS A 31 2.56 16.84 -5.36
C HIS A 31 1.68 15.84 -4.60
N ASP A 32 1.84 14.55 -4.86
CA ASP A 32 1.24 13.45 -4.09
C ASP A 32 1.72 13.46 -2.64
N VAL A 33 3.02 13.62 -2.42
CA VAL A 33 3.62 13.66 -1.07
C VAL A 33 3.35 15.01 -0.38
N GLU A 34 3.60 16.11 -1.08
CA GLU A 34 3.39 17.46 -0.54
C GLU A 34 1.91 17.83 -0.39
N GLY A 35 1.01 17.05 -1.00
CA GLY A 35 -0.44 17.19 -0.87
C GLY A 35 -1.01 16.67 0.45
N VAL A 36 -0.26 15.88 1.23
CA VAL A 36 -0.74 15.28 2.48
C VAL A 36 -1.06 16.34 3.53
N ALA A 37 -0.11 17.23 3.84
CA ALA A 37 -0.30 18.27 4.85
C ALA A 37 -1.47 19.24 4.56
N PRO A 38 -1.61 19.81 3.34
CA PRO A 38 -2.75 20.67 3.04
C PRO A 38 -4.09 19.91 3.02
N THR A 39 -4.10 18.64 2.62
CA THR A 39 -5.29 17.77 2.71
C THR A 39 -5.74 17.59 4.15
N GLU A 40 -4.80 17.25 5.05
CA GLU A 40 -5.11 17.10 6.47
C GLU A 40 -5.66 18.39 7.08
N GLN A 41 -5.02 19.53 6.81
CA GLN A 41 -5.47 20.84 7.29
C GLN A 41 -6.87 21.20 6.80
N PHE A 42 -7.18 20.88 5.53
CA PHE A 42 -8.50 21.11 4.97
C PHE A 42 -9.57 20.26 5.68
N LEU A 43 -9.33 18.95 5.81
CA LEU A 43 -10.31 18.04 6.41
C LEU A 43 -10.53 18.32 7.90
N ARG A 44 -9.49 18.71 8.65
CA ARG A 44 -9.61 19.09 10.06
C ARG A 44 -10.51 20.31 10.31
N ARG A 45 -10.80 21.11 9.27
CA ARG A 45 -11.77 22.21 9.34
C ARG A 45 -13.22 21.74 9.14
N LEU A 46 -13.42 20.53 8.62
CA LEU A 46 -14.72 19.97 8.29
C LEU A 46 -15.16 18.88 9.28
N THR A 47 -14.21 18.13 9.83
CA THR A 47 -14.49 16.96 10.69
C THR A 47 -13.33 16.68 11.65
N ASP A 48 -13.62 15.98 12.75
CA ASP A 48 -12.64 15.41 13.69
C ASP A 48 -12.48 13.89 13.53
N ASP A 49 -13.15 13.27 12.55
CA ASP A 49 -13.01 11.85 12.21
C ASP A 49 -11.58 11.55 11.74
N ARG A 50 -10.79 11.01 12.66
CA ARG A 50 -9.37 10.70 12.44
C ARG A 50 -9.17 9.60 11.41
N VAL A 51 -10.09 8.62 11.34
CA VAL A 51 -9.98 7.49 10.40
C VAL A 51 -10.20 8.00 9.00
N LEU A 52 -11.23 8.81 8.78
CA LEU A 52 -11.48 9.44 7.48
C LEU A 52 -10.29 10.29 7.02
N ILE A 53 -9.76 11.15 7.90
CA ILE A 53 -8.60 12.01 7.58
C ILE A 53 -7.39 11.17 7.19
N GLU A 54 -7.10 10.12 7.95
CA GLU A 54 -5.98 9.21 7.66
C GLU A 54 -6.18 8.50 6.31
N GLN A 55 -7.37 7.92 6.06
CA GLN A 55 -7.64 7.21 4.80
C GLN A 55 -7.55 8.14 3.59
N VAL A 56 -8.11 9.35 3.67
CA VAL A 56 -8.01 10.33 2.57
C VAL A 56 -6.57 10.76 2.33
N THR A 57 -5.81 11.06 3.38
CA THR A 57 -4.41 11.49 3.23
C THR A 57 -3.53 10.39 2.65
N ILE A 58 -3.78 9.12 2.98
CA ILE A 58 -3.12 7.98 2.35
C ILE A 58 -3.52 7.86 0.87
N LEU A 59 -4.81 7.98 0.53
CA LEU A 59 -5.25 7.97 -0.88
C LEU A 59 -4.60 9.10 -1.69
N VAL A 60 -4.54 10.32 -1.14
CA VAL A 60 -3.83 11.46 -1.75
C VAL A 60 -2.35 11.14 -1.92
N LYS A 61 -1.68 10.57 -0.92
CA LYS A 61 -0.26 10.22 -1.04
C LYS A 61 0.00 9.16 -2.11
N GLU A 62 -0.88 8.20 -2.25
CA GLU A 62 -0.64 7.04 -3.11
C GLU A 62 -1.26 7.17 -4.51
N HIS A 63 -2.04 8.22 -4.81
CA HIS A 63 -2.84 8.29 -6.05
C HIS A 63 -2.05 8.12 -7.35
N LEU A 64 -0.76 8.49 -7.38
CA LEU A 64 0.11 8.30 -8.55
C LEU A 64 0.69 6.88 -8.66
N ARG A 65 0.60 6.05 -7.61
CA ARG A 65 1.21 4.71 -7.54
C ARG A 65 0.81 3.80 -8.70
N PRO A 66 -0.45 3.72 -9.15
CA PRO A 66 -0.78 2.86 -10.28
C PRO A 66 0.08 3.16 -11.51
N ILE A 67 0.23 4.45 -11.85
CA ILE A 67 1.06 4.88 -13.00
C ILE A 67 2.55 4.66 -12.72
N GLN A 68 3.04 5.00 -11.52
CA GLN A 68 4.45 4.84 -11.15
C GLN A 68 4.87 3.36 -11.19
N LEU A 69 4.10 2.48 -10.56
CA LEU A 69 4.36 1.05 -10.52
C LEU A 69 4.26 0.42 -11.92
N PHE A 70 3.28 0.83 -12.73
CA PHE A 70 3.18 0.33 -14.10
C PHE A 70 4.40 0.69 -14.95
N LYS A 71 4.98 1.88 -14.78
CA LYS A 71 6.21 2.28 -15.48
C LYS A 71 7.43 1.45 -15.07
N GLU A 72 7.46 1.01 -13.81
CA GLU A 72 8.56 0.22 -13.26
C GLU A 72 8.25 -1.28 -13.17
N ARG A 73 7.16 -1.75 -13.77
CA ARG A 73 6.61 -3.11 -13.59
C ARG A 73 7.58 -4.24 -13.87
N GLU A 74 8.56 -4.03 -14.74
CA GLU A 74 9.61 -5.01 -15.06
C GLU A 74 10.68 -5.15 -13.97
N ARG A 75 10.75 -4.18 -13.04
CA ARG A 75 11.79 -4.07 -12.01
C ARG A 75 11.27 -4.24 -10.59
N ILE A 76 9.97 -4.04 -10.36
CA ILE A 76 9.40 -4.15 -9.01
C ILE A 76 9.20 -5.62 -8.61
N ASN A 77 9.37 -5.91 -7.32
CA ASN A 77 9.03 -7.21 -6.75
C ASN A 77 7.58 -7.26 -6.26
N SER A 78 7.08 -8.46 -6.01
CA SER A 78 5.72 -8.68 -5.49
C SER A 78 5.46 -8.00 -4.14
N GLY A 79 6.48 -7.83 -3.32
CA GLY A 79 6.35 -7.18 -2.01
C GLY A 79 6.00 -5.70 -2.08
N THR A 80 6.33 -5.00 -3.16
CA THR A 80 5.89 -3.62 -3.36
C THR A 80 4.36 -3.51 -3.41
N ILE A 81 3.68 -4.43 -4.12
CA ILE A 81 2.22 -4.44 -4.24
C ILE A 81 1.58 -4.88 -2.92
N ARG A 82 2.11 -5.91 -2.25
CA ARG A 82 1.61 -6.31 -0.92
C ARG A 82 1.71 -5.18 0.11
N ARG A 83 2.83 -4.43 0.12
CA ARG A 83 3.00 -3.25 0.99
C ARG A 83 2.11 -2.07 0.61
N LEU A 84 1.73 -1.93 -0.66
CA LEU A 84 0.71 -0.97 -1.06
C LEU A 84 -0.66 -1.36 -0.48
N ALA A 85 -1.04 -2.64 -0.60
CA ALA A 85 -2.31 -3.16 -0.08
C ALA A 85 -2.46 -3.09 1.45
N LEU A 86 -1.36 -2.97 2.21
CA LEU A 86 -1.41 -2.68 3.65
C LEU A 86 -1.96 -1.29 3.98
N ARG A 87 -1.89 -0.36 3.02
CA ARG A 87 -2.17 1.06 3.23
C ARG A 87 -3.45 1.52 2.55
N VAL A 88 -3.81 0.88 1.43
CA VAL A 88 -4.97 1.25 0.62
C VAL A 88 -5.70 0.01 0.11
N ARG A 89 -7.02 0.15 -0.12
CA ARG A 89 -7.75 -0.80 -0.95
C ARG A 89 -7.40 -0.57 -2.41
N ILE A 90 -6.83 -1.58 -3.07
CA ILE A 90 -6.32 -1.44 -4.44
C ILE A 90 -7.40 -0.99 -5.44
N PRO A 91 -8.64 -1.53 -5.43
CA PRO A 91 -9.71 -1.05 -6.31
C PRO A 91 -10.05 0.42 -6.14
N GLU A 92 -10.06 0.92 -4.91
CA GLU A 92 -10.36 2.32 -4.61
C GLU A 92 -9.25 3.25 -5.10
N LEU A 93 -8.00 2.87 -4.85
CA LEU A 93 -6.84 3.58 -5.38
C LEU A 93 -6.84 3.62 -6.92
N VAL A 94 -7.13 2.49 -7.56
CA VAL A 94 -7.20 2.41 -9.03
C VAL A 94 -8.34 3.26 -9.57
N LEU A 95 -9.49 3.30 -8.89
CA LEU A 95 -10.61 4.15 -9.28
C LEU A 95 -10.24 5.64 -9.19
N LEU A 96 -9.58 6.07 -8.12
CA LEU A 96 -9.08 7.44 -7.98
C LEU A 96 -8.07 7.79 -9.09
N ALA A 97 -7.06 6.94 -9.30
CA ALA A 97 -6.04 7.16 -10.33
C ALA A 97 -6.63 7.16 -11.75
N LYS A 98 -7.65 6.32 -12.00
CA LYS A 98 -8.37 6.29 -13.28
C LYS A 98 -9.16 7.58 -13.49
N ALA A 99 -9.79 8.12 -12.44
CA ALA A 99 -10.50 9.39 -12.51
C ALA A 99 -9.56 10.56 -12.83
N ASP A 100 -8.41 10.65 -12.16
CA ASP A 100 -7.35 11.63 -12.46
C ASP A 100 -6.86 11.48 -13.91
N TYR A 101 -6.52 10.25 -14.32
CA TYR A 101 -6.06 9.95 -15.68
C TYR A 101 -7.07 10.42 -16.75
N LEU A 102 -8.35 10.04 -16.61
CA LEU A 102 -9.41 10.37 -17.56
C LEU A 102 -9.82 11.85 -17.54
N GLY A 103 -9.54 12.56 -16.44
CA GLY A 103 -9.74 14.01 -16.31
C GLY A 103 -8.79 14.86 -17.14
N ARG A 104 -7.74 14.26 -17.72
CA ARG A 104 -6.78 14.94 -18.59
C ARG A 104 -7.30 15.13 -20.02
N THR A 105 -6.63 16.00 -20.76
CA THR A 105 -6.77 16.08 -22.22
C THR A 105 -6.11 14.85 -22.85
N LEU A 106 -6.92 13.87 -23.22
CA LEU A 106 -6.53 12.60 -23.83
C LEU A 106 -7.14 12.47 -25.23
N THR A 107 -6.44 11.75 -26.11
CA THR A 107 -6.96 11.25 -27.39
C THR A 107 -8.06 10.20 -27.19
N ASP A 108 -8.86 9.95 -28.22
CA ASP A 108 -9.90 8.91 -28.17
C ASP A 108 -9.33 7.52 -27.88
N GLU A 109 -8.10 7.25 -28.34
CA GLU A 109 -7.41 5.98 -28.05
C GLU A 109 -7.00 5.87 -26.58
N GLU A 110 -6.37 6.91 -26.03
CA GLU A 110 -5.97 6.95 -24.61
C GLU A 110 -7.16 6.84 -23.65
N ARG A 111 -8.37 7.23 -24.07
CA ARG A 111 -9.57 7.12 -23.23
C ARG A 111 -10.13 5.69 -23.14
N LYS A 112 -9.74 4.79 -24.03
CA LYS A 112 -10.31 3.42 -24.10
C LYS A 112 -9.90 2.55 -22.92
N SER A 113 -8.70 2.74 -22.39
CA SER A 113 -8.17 1.91 -21.32
C SER A 113 -7.37 2.73 -20.31
N PHE A 114 -7.20 2.15 -19.12
CA PHE A 114 -6.25 2.64 -18.14
C PHE A 114 -5.35 1.46 -17.74
N ASP A 115 -4.43 1.11 -18.64
CA ASP A 115 -3.60 -0.11 -18.56
C ASP A 115 -2.88 -0.24 -17.20
N ALA A 116 -2.45 0.88 -16.62
CA ALA A 116 -1.80 0.91 -15.32
C ALA A 116 -2.74 0.42 -14.19
N GLY A 117 -4.02 0.79 -14.24
CA GLY A 117 -5.03 0.32 -13.31
C GLY A 117 -5.39 -1.14 -13.54
N ASP A 118 -5.60 -1.53 -14.81
CA ASP A 118 -5.96 -2.91 -15.18
C ASP A 118 -4.86 -3.89 -14.77
N TRP A 119 -3.59 -3.53 -15.00
CA TRP A 119 -2.43 -4.30 -14.57
C TRP A 119 -2.34 -4.42 -13.03
N LEU A 120 -2.50 -3.31 -12.30
CA LEU A 120 -2.39 -3.34 -10.84
C LEU A 120 -3.51 -4.19 -10.20
N LEU A 121 -4.73 -4.13 -10.75
CA LEU A 121 -5.83 -4.99 -10.32
C LEU A 121 -5.53 -6.47 -10.55
N ALA A 122 -4.99 -6.83 -11.72
CA ALA A 122 -4.64 -8.21 -12.05
C ALA A 122 -3.52 -8.75 -11.13
N GLU A 123 -2.48 -7.96 -10.85
CA GLU A 123 -1.43 -8.37 -9.93
C GLU A 123 -1.93 -8.49 -8.48
N ALA A 124 -2.79 -7.57 -8.04
CA ALA A 124 -3.37 -7.65 -6.70
C ALA A 124 -4.29 -8.86 -6.54
N GLU A 125 -5.06 -9.22 -7.58
CA GLU A 125 -5.87 -10.45 -7.63
C GLU A 125 -4.97 -11.70 -7.52
N ARG A 126 -3.92 -11.77 -8.35
CA ARG A 126 -2.96 -12.89 -8.35
C ARG A 126 -2.29 -13.10 -6.99
N MET A 127 -2.08 -12.03 -6.23
CA MET A 127 -1.48 -12.05 -4.90
C MET A 127 -2.50 -12.17 -3.76
N ASN A 128 -3.80 -12.23 -4.06
CA ASN A 128 -4.89 -12.23 -3.08
C ASN A 128 -4.85 -11.02 -2.12
N VAL A 129 -4.51 -9.84 -2.64
CA VAL A 129 -4.46 -8.56 -1.90
C VAL A 129 -5.30 -7.46 -2.56
N ARG A 130 -6.22 -7.83 -3.45
CA ARG A 130 -7.09 -6.89 -4.15
C ARG A 130 -8.01 -6.17 -3.16
N ASP A 131 -8.82 -6.93 -2.42
CA ASP A 131 -9.88 -6.37 -1.61
C ASP A 131 -9.49 -6.12 -0.15
N GLU A 132 -8.48 -6.85 0.33
CA GLU A 132 -8.01 -6.81 1.71
C GLU A 132 -6.49 -6.82 1.80
N ALA A 133 -5.98 -6.24 2.89
CA ALA A 133 -4.57 -6.32 3.25
C ALA A 133 -4.14 -7.79 3.50
N PRO A 134 -2.87 -8.15 3.20
CA PRO A 134 -2.37 -9.48 3.49
C PRO A 134 -2.41 -9.76 5.00
N ARG A 135 -3.09 -10.85 5.38
CA ARG A 135 -3.17 -11.31 6.77
C ARG A 135 -1.90 -12.07 7.15
N PRO A 136 -1.31 -11.87 8.34
CA PRO A 136 -0.11 -12.59 8.75
C PRO A 136 -0.29 -14.12 8.71
N LEU A 137 0.65 -14.82 8.05
CA LEU A 137 0.72 -16.29 8.02
C LEU A 137 1.15 -16.86 9.37
N LEU A 138 2.01 -16.14 10.09
CA LEU A 138 2.47 -16.51 11.43
C LEU A 138 1.82 -15.62 12.48
N MET A 139 1.30 -16.23 13.55
CA MET A 139 0.70 -15.53 14.69
C MET A 139 1.29 -16.05 16.00
N GLY A 140 1.20 -15.24 17.06
CA GLY A 140 1.73 -15.60 18.38
C GLY A 140 1.24 -16.96 18.89
N ARG A 141 -0.01 -17.34 18.60
CA ARG A 141 -0.52 -18.68 18.96
C ARG A 141 0.26 -19.84 18.35
N HIS A 142 0.85 -19.66 17.17
CA HIS A 142 1.69 -20.67 16.53
C HIS A 142 3.00 -20.82 17.30
N LEU A 143 3.61 -19.69 17.68
CA LEU A 143 4.84 -19.65 18.48
C LEU A 143 4.64 -20.22 19.89
N LEU A 144 3.51 -19.91 20.54
CA LEU A 144 3.12 -20.50 21.83
C LEU A 144 3.01 -22.02 21.74
N ALA A 145 2.37 -22.54 20.69
CA ALA A 145 2.25 -23.98 20.46
C ALA A 145 3.62 -24.66 20.22
N MET A 146 4.64 -23.89 19.81
CA MET A 146 6.02 -24.34 19.65
C MET A 146 6.88 -24.19 20.93
N GLY A 147 6.30 -23.71 22.03
CA GLY A 147 6.97 -23.55 23.31
C GLY A 147 7.60 -22.18 23.56
N MET A 148 7.39 -21.20 22.67
CA MET A 148 7.89 -19.83 22.89
C MET A 148 7.10 -19.13 23.99
N SER A 149 7.80 -18.47 24.91
CA SER A 149 7.15 -17.59 25.91
C SER A 149 6.79 -16.23 25.31
N PRO A 150 5.69 -15.57 25.73
CA PRO A 150 5.39 -14.20 25.31
C PRO A 150 6.52 -13.23 25.71
N GLY A 151 6.93 -12.36 24.79
CA GLY A 151 7.96 -11.35 25.04
C GLY A 151 8.37 -10.59 23.77
N PRO A 152 9.31 -9.63 23.88
CA PRO A 152 9.80 -8.84 22.75
C PRO A 152 10.34 -9.70 21.59
N GLU A 153 11.04 -10.78 21.91
CA GLU A 153 11.56 -11.75 20.94
C GLU A 153 10.46 -12.35 20.06
N MET A 154 9.27 -12.62 20.61
CA MET A 154 8.13 -13.10 19.83
C MET A 154 7.70 -12.06 18.79
N GLY A 155 7.71 -10.77 19.16
CA GLY A 155 7.42 -9.68 18.24
C GLY A 155 8.44 -9.59 17.11
N GLU A 156 9.72 -9.77 17.41
CA GLU A 156 10.80 -9.77 16.40
C GLU A 156 10.60 -10.88 15.37
N VAL A 157 10.31 -12.10 15.82
CA VAL A 157 10.04 -13.26 14.94
C VAL A 157 8.80 -13.05 14.09
N LEU A 158 7.72 -12.54 14.68
CA LEU A 158 6.48 -12.28 13.94
C LEU A 158 6.68 -11.18 12.88
N ASN A 159 7.42 -10.13 13.20
CA ASN A 159 7.74 -9.06 12.26
C ASN A 159 8.62 -9.57 11.11
N GLU A 160 9.63 -10.38 11.39
CA GLU A 160 10.48 -10.97 10.35
C GLU A 160 9.68 -11.92 9.45
N ALA A 161 8.84 -12.78 10.03
CA ALA A 161 7.95 -13.65 9.27
C ALA A 161 7.02 -12.85 8.35
N PHE A 162 6.48 -11.74 8.85
CA PHE A 162 5.61 -10.89 8.07
C PHE A 162 6.34 -10.20 6.92
N GLU A 163 7.57 -9.70 7.13
CA GLU A 163 8.37 -9.13 6.04
C GLU A 163 8.70 -10.17 4.96
N LYS A 164 9.04 -11.40 5.36
CA LYS A 164 9.25 -12.52 4.44
C LYS A 164 7.99 -12.87 3.65
N GLN A 165 6.83 -12.88 4.31
CA GLN A 165 5.55 -13.04 3.65
C GLN A 165 5.30 -11.92 2.62
N LEU A 166 5.55 -10.66 2.99
CA LEU A 166 5.38 -9.53 2.08
C LEU A 166 6.28 -9.69 0.85
N ASN A 167 7.54 -10.11 1.02
CA ASN A 167 8.46 -10.36 -0.08
C ASN A 167 8.11 -11.59 -0.93
N GLY A 168 7.25 -12.47 -0.44
CA GLY A 168 6.83 -13.71 -1.10
C GLY A 168 7.71 -14.92 -0.80
N ASP A 169 8.62 -14.79 0.18
CA ASP A 169 9.49 -15.85 0.67
C ASP A 169 8.71 -16.89 1.49
N LEU A 170 7.62 -16.47 2.12
CA LEU A 170 6.65 -17.33 2.82
C LEU A 170 5.28 -17.16 2.17
N GLN A 171 4.65 -18.26 1.76
CA GLN A 171 3.38 -18.22 1.04
C GLN A 171 2.25 -18.89 1.81
N THR A 172 2.58 -19.80 2.72
CA THR A 172 1.63 -20.54 3.54
C THR A 172 1.97 -20.47 5.03
N GLU A 173 0.98 -20.79 5.88
CA GLU A 173 1.19 -20.96 7.32
C GLU A 173 2.24 -22.05 7.60
N ASP A 174 2.21 -23.15 6.85
CA ASP A 174 3.18 -24.25 6.96
C ASP A 174 4.60 -23.82 6.61
N ASP A 175 4.78 -22.97 5.57
CA ASP A 175 6.08 -22.38 5.23
C ASP A 175 6.61 -21.57 6.42
N ALA A 176 5.75 -20.74 7.00
CA ALA A 176 6.14 -19.86 8.11
C ALA A 176 6.49 -20.66 9.37
N ILE A 177 5.73 -21.69 9.70
CA ILE A 177 6.03 -22.60 10.81
C ILE A 177 7.35 -23.35 10.56
N THR A 178 7.59 -23.82 9.34
CA THR A 178 8.83 -24.52 8.97
C THR A 178 10.04 -23.59 9.03
N TRP A 179 9.86 -22.34 8.60
CA TRP A 179 10.87 -21.29 8.72
C TRP A 179 11.24 -21.03 10.17
N VAL A 180 10.27 -20.89 11.08
CA VAL A 180 10.51 -20.74 12.52
C VAL A 180 11.33 -21.92 13.07
N LYS A 181 10.92 -23.16 12.79
CA LYS A 181 11.61 -24.36 13.28
C LYS A 181 13.06 -24.45 12.81
N SER A 182 13.33 -24.00 11.58
CA SER A 182 14.67 -24.02 11.00
C SER A 182 15.59 -22.93 11.57
N ASN A 183 15.04 -21.76 11.91
CA ASN A 183 15.82 -20.60 12.36
C ASN A 183 15.91 -20.49 13.89
N LEU A 184 15.00 -21.15 14.61
CA LEU A 184 14.97 -21.19 16.07
C LEU A 184 14.87 -22.65 16.58
N PRO A 185 15.90 -23.48 16.34
CA PRO A 185 15.88 -24.91 16.69
C PRO A 185 15.78 -25.18 18.19
N ASN A 186 16.04 -24.17 19.04
CA ASN A 186 16.03 -24.25 20.50
C ASN A 186 14.79 -23.63 21.16
N LEU A 187 13.67 -23.44 20.44
CA LEU A 187 12.44 -22.85 21.01
C LEU A 187 11.93 -23.60 22.25
N SER A 188 12.21 -24.90 22.36
CA SER A 188 11.93 -25.73 23.55
C SER A 188 12.82 -25.44 24.77
N ASN A 189 13.96 -24.76 24.59
CA ASN A 189 14.92 -24.41 25.64
C ASN A 189 14.74 -22.98 26.19
N LEU A 190 13.74 -22.25 25.71
CA LEU A 190 13.41 -20.87 26.15
C LEU A 190 12.23 -20.84 27.15
N ALA A 191 11.83 -21.99 27.69
CA ALA A 191 10.97 -22.06 28.86
C ALA A 191 11.78 -21.67 30.11
N PRO A 192 11.26 -20.78 30.98
CA PRO A 192 11.88 -20.48 32.27
C PRO A 192 11.92 -21.68 33.22
#